data_AF-A0A0B6YRK3-F1
#
_entry.id   AF-A0A0B6YRK3-F1
#
_cell.length_a   1.000
_cell.length_b   1.000
_cell.length_c   1.000
_cell.angle_alpha   90.00
_cell.angle_beta   90.00
_cell.angle_gamma   90.00
#
_symmetry.space_group_name_H-M   'P 1'
#
loop_
_entity.id
_entity.type
_entity.pdbx_description
1 polymer ?
#
loop_
_entity_poly.entity_id
_entity_poly.type
_entity_poly.pdbx_seq_one_letter_code
_entity_poly.pdbx_strand_id
1 'polypeptide(L)' 'MYHGRSLAFKDLAMSCMGNFYNYFLRKSLQHMTLLVCTSGDTGSAAIEAFRGSEFVDIIVILPRGRCSEIQERQMT' A
#
# COMPACT_ATOMS: atom_id res chain seq x y z
N MET A 1 1.15 -13.19 -12.65
CA MET A 1 1.94 -12.26 -11.82
C MET A 1 1.07 -11.84 -10.64
N TYR A 2 0.94 -12.70 -9.63
CA TYR A 2 -0.02 -12.54 -8.50
C TYR A 2 0.45 -13.30 -7.25
N HIS A 3 1.74 -13.63 -7.18
CA HIS A 3 2.31 -14.41 -6.06
C HIS A 3 2.82 -13.49 -4.92
N GLY A 4 2.52 -12.20 -5.00
CA GLY A 4 2.79 -11.25 -3.92
C GLY A 4 1.69 -11.29 -2.85
N ARG A 5 1.84 -10.47 -1.82
CA ARG A 5 0.99 -10.51 -0.61
C ARG A 5 -0.45 -10.05 -0.85
N SER A 6 -0.69 -9.15 -1.81
CA SER A 6 -2.05 -8.72 -2.15
C SER A 6 -2.71 -9.60 -3.21
N LEU A 7 -1.97 -10.58 -3.75
CA LEU A 7 -2.39 -11.45 -4.85
C LEU A 7 -2.70 -10.69 -6.15
N ALA A 8 -2.06 -9.53 -6.34
CA ALA A 8 -2.24 -8.69 -7.52
C ALA A 8 -0.90 -8.38 -8.21
N PHE A 9 -0.95 -8.11 -9.50
CA PHE A 9 0.26 -7.77 -10.27
C PHE A 9 0.93 -6.47 -9.79
N LYS A 10 0.15 -5.57 -9.16
CA LYS A 10 0.61 -4.29 -8.63
C LYS A 10 1.69 -4.47 -7.56
N ASP A 11 1.74 -5.63 -6.90
CA ASP A 11 2.74 -5.95 -5.89
C ASP A 11 4.17 -5.79 -6.40
N LEU A 12 4.43 -6.08 -7.68
CA LEU A 12 5.77 -5.94 -8.25
C LEU A 12 6.24 -4.48 -8.20
N ALA A 13 5.43 -3.55 -8.72
CA ALA A 13 5.78 -2.14 -8.77
C ALA A 13 5.71 -1.49 -7.38
N MET A 14 4.69 -1.82 -6.60
CA MET A 14 4.48 -1.25 -5.27
C MET A 14 5.59 -1.66 -4.30
N SER A 15 6.06 -2.92 -4.34
CA SER A 15 7.19 -3.35 -3.50
C SER A 15 8.48 -2.57 -3.81
N CYS A 16 8.76 -2.28 -5.08
CA CYS A 16 9.89 -1.42 -5.45
C CYS A 16 9.71 0.00 -4.93
N MET A 17 8.52 0.58 -5.12
CA MET A 17 8.18 1.92 -4.65
C MET A 17 8.35 2.05 -3.13
N GLY A 18 7.78 1.12 -2.35
CA GLY A 18 7.88 1.11 -0.89
C GLY A 18 9.33 1.10 -0.41
N ASN A 19 10.17 0.25 -1.01
CA ASN A 19 11.60 0.19 -0.69
C ASN A 19 12.35 1.47 -1.03
N PHE A 20 12.07 2.09 -2.19
CA PHE A 20 12.72 3.34 -2.57
C PHE A 20 12.32 4.50 -1.66
N TYR A 21 11.03 4.67 -1.37
CA TYR A 21 10.58 5.72 -0.46
C TYR A 21 11.14 5.51 0.94
N ASN A 22 11.13 4.28 1.47
CA ASN A 22 11.75 3.99 2.77
C ASN A 22 13.24 4.37 2.80
N TYR A 23 13.99 4.07 1.74
CA TYR A 23 15.40 4.45 1.65
C TYR A 23 15.59 5.97 1.65
N PHE A 24 14.87 6.70 0.80
CA PHE A 24 15.05 8.14 0.65
C PHE A 24 14.53 8.93 1.86
N LEU A 25 13.36 8.57 2.39
CA LEU A 25 12.77 9.22 3.56
C LEU A 25 13.63 9.01 4.82
N ARG A 26 14.19 7.80 5.01
CA ARG A 26 15.15 7.55 6.09
C ARG A 26 16.42 8.38 5.94
N LYS A 27 16.90 8.58 4.71
CA LYS A 27 18.11 9.39 4.45
C LYS A 27 17.86 10.88 4.66
N SER A 28 16.67 11.38 4.31
CA SER A 28 16.31 12.79 4.50
C SER A 28 15.70 13.10 5.87
N LEU A 29 15.40 12.08 6.69
CA LEU A 29 14.67 12.19 7.95
C LEU A 29 13.33 12.91 7.78
N GLN A 30 12.63 12.61 6.69
CA GLN A 30 11.33 13.21 6.36
C GLN A 30 10.21 12.18 6.50
N HIS A 31 9.04 12.65 6.90
CA HIS A 31 7.82 11.85 6.92
C HIS A 31 6.94 12.15 5.71
N MET A 32 6.25 11.13 5.21
CA MET A 32 5.30 11.23 4.10
C MET A 32 3.94 10.67 4.53
N THR A 33 2.87 11.38 4.22
CA THR A 33 1.51 10.84 4.28
C THR A 33 1.07 10.39 2.89
N LEU A 34 0.79 9.09 2.74
CA LEU A 34 0.30 8.50 1.50
C LEU A 34 -1.22 8.36 1.56
N LEU A 35 -1.92 9.16 0.76
CA LEU A 35 -3.37 9.08 0.60
C LEU A 35 -3.72 8.25 -0.65
N VAL A 36 -4.48 7.17 -0.48
CA VAL A 36 -4.88 6.28 -1.58
C VAL A 36 -6.40 6.15 -1.63
N CYS A 37 -7.00 6.51 -2.76
CA CYS A 37 -8.40 6.21 -3.04
C CYS A 37 -8.49 4.98 -3.94
N THR A 38 -9.22 3.95 -3.53
CA THR A 38 -9.32 2.70 -4.28
C THR A 38 -10.70 2.07 -4.21
N SER A 39 -11.02 1.20 -5.16
CA SER A 39 -12.18 0.30 -5.12
C SER A 39 -11.79 -1.17 -4.93
N GLY A 40 -10.52 -1.47 -4.64
CA GLY A 40 -10.04 -2.85 -4.55
C GLY A 40 -8.55 -3.00 -4.29
N ASP A 41 -7.88 -3.80 -5.12
CA ASP A 41 -6.55 -4.37 -4.89
C ASP A 41 -5.41 -3.33 -4.79
N THR A 42 -5.54 -2.15 -5.40
CA THR A 42 -4.51 -1.11 -5.30
C THR A 42 -4.26 -0.68 -3.85
N GLY A 43 -5.30 -0.60 -3.01
CA GLY A 43 -5.14 -0.27 -1.59
C GLY A 43 -4.39 -1.36 -0.84
N SER A 44 -4.76 -2.62 -1.04
CA SER A 44 -4.07 -3.78 -0.46
C SER A 44 -2.59 -3.80 -0.84
N ALA A 45 -2.26 -3.60 -2.11
CA ALA A 45 -0.87 -3.57 -2.59
C ALA A 45 -0.07 -2.39 -2.00
N ALA A 46 -0.70 -1.21 -1.85
CA ALA A 46 -0.07 -0.06 -1.24
C ALA A 46 0.19 -0.27 0.26
N ILE A 47 -0.78 -0.80 1.00
CA ILE A 47 -0.62 -1.13 2.42
C ILE A 47 0.53 -2.12 2.60
N GLU A 48 0.58 -3.19 1.80
CA GLU A 48 1.66 -4.18 1.89
C GLU A 48 3.04 -3.61 1.55
N ALA A 49 3.13 -2.71 0.58
CA ALA A 49 4.39 -2.09 0.17
C ALA A 49 5.01 -1.19 1.24
N PHE A 50 4.17 -0.52 2.03
CA PHE A 50 4.60 0.42 3.07
C PHE A 50 4.45 -0.14 4.49
N ARG A 51 4.03 -1.41 4.63
CA ARG A 51 3.84 -2.08 5.93
C ARG A 51 5.14 -2.05 6.74
N GLY A 52 5.09 -1.43 7.92
CA GLY A 52 6.23 -1.33 8.85
C GLY A 52 7.21 -0.21 8.52
N SER A 53 6.88 0.71 7.60
CA SER A 53 7.67 1.93 7.41
C SER A 53 7.60 2.82 8.65
N GLU A 54 8.75 3.33 9.10
CA GLU A 54 8.83 4.29 10.21
C GLU A 54 8.51 5.73 9.77
N PHE A 55 8.57 6.01 8.45
CA PHE A 55 8.50 7.36 7.89
C PHE A 55 7.25 7.59 7.01
N VAL A 56 6.34 6.62 6.94
CA VAL A 56 5.16 6.69 6.09
C VAL A 56 3.90 6.38 6.88
N ASP A 57 2.98 7.35 6.89
CA ASP A 57 1.60 7.15 7.30
C ASP A 57 0.76 6.89 6.06
N ILE A 58 0.02 5.78 6.03
CA ILE A 58 -0.86 5.45 4.91
C ILE A 58 -2.33 5.58 5.30
N ILE A 59 -3.09 6.28 4.47
CA ILE A 59 -4.54 6.45 4.61
C ILE A 59 -5.20 5.92 3.34
N VAL A 60 -5.98 4.86 3.48
CA VAL A 60 -6.71 4.26 2.36
C VAL A 60 -8.20 4.58 2.48
N ILE A 61 -8.74 5.25 1.46
CA ILE A 61 -10.17 5.53 1.31
C ILE A 61 -10.76 4.48 0.38
N LEU A 62 -11.66 3.66 0.91
CA LEU A 62 -12.44 2.70 0.13
C LEU A 62 -13.94 3.01 0.17
N PRO A 63 -14.67 2.81 -0.94
CA PRO A 63 -16.12 2.96 -0.97
C PRO A 63 -16.78 1.79 -0.24
N ARG A 64 -17.53 2.11 0.82
CA ARG A 64 -18.21 1.12 1.67
C ARG A 64 -19.13 0.21 0.85
N GLY A 65 -18.96 -1.10 0.98
CA GLY A 65 -19.79 -2.12 0.30
C GLY A 65 -19.61 -2.18 -1.22
N ARG A 66 -18.55 -1.57 -1.76
CA ARG A 66 -18.23 -1.56 -3.20
C ARG A 66 -16.88 -2.23 -3.51
N CYS A 67 -16.32 -2.92 -2.52
CA CYS A 67 -15.10 -3.71 -2.62
C CYS A 67 -15.45 -5.19 -2.36
N SER A 68 -14.65 -6.13 -2.87
CA SER A 68 -14.83 -7.53 -2.46
C SER A 68 -14.43 -7.71 -1.01
N GLU A 69 -15.05 -8.66 -0.31
CA GLU A 69 -14.78 -8.91 1.11
C GLU A 69 -13.31 -9.27 1.36
N ILE A 70 -12.69 -10.02 0.43
CA ILE A 70 -11.26 -10.38 0.53
C ILE A 70 -10.38 -9.13 0.47
N GLN A 71 -10.66 -8.22 -0.47
CA GLN A 71 -9.87 -6.99 -0.61
C GLN A 71 -10.10 -6.04 0.57
N GLU A 72 -11.33 -5.93 1.07
CA GLU A 72 -11.64 -5.11 2.24
C GLU A 72 -10.90 -5.62 3.50
N ARG A 73 -10.87 -6.94 3.71
CA ARG A 73 -10.11 -7.60 4.79
C ARG A 73 -8.59 -7.54 4.63
N GLN A 74 -8.07 -7.34 3.41
CA GLN A 74 -6.65 -7.08 3.21
C GLN A 74 -6.25 -5.66 3.61
N MET A 75 -7.22 -4.73 3.64
CA MET A 75 -6.98 -3.31 3.94
C MET A 75 -7.33 -2.93 5.40
N THR A 76 -8.13 -3.73 6.11
CA THR A 76 -8.63 -3.47 7.48
C THR A 76 -8.17 -4.56 8.44
#